data_AF-J9SJR9-F1
#
_entry.id   AF-J9SJR9-F1
#
_cell.length_a   1.000
_cell.length_b   1.000
_cell.length_c   1.000
_cell.angle_alpha   90.00
_cell.angle_beta   90.00
_cell.angle_gamma   90.00
#
_symmetry.space_group_name_H-M   'P 1'
#
loop_
_entity.id
_entity.type
_entity.pdbx_description
1 polymer ?
#
loop_
_entity_poly.entity_id
_entity_poly.type
_entity_poly.pdbx_seq_one_letter_code
_entity_poly.pdbx_strand_id
1 'polypeptide(L)'
;MTRRGPDPSTHAALSGVDRPPSPCPKGRTRQPVAHSEGVTMTTRTNARTQFLTDIYVCALEGGIGYWSTCIEYRWSTTQRAVIEDLEDAVHEITLDTIARGINAVADGSVAVSDHLRNLIRAASRSNDAGDVDAIAADVIAQAGIYGEVIYG
;
A
#
# COMPACT_ATOMS: atom_id res chain seq x y z
N MET A 1 0.13 49.45 -41.26
CA MET A 1 -0.16 48.71 -40.01
C MET A 1 0.81 49.19 -38.94
N THR A 2 0.28 49.45 -37.75
CA THR A 2 0.68 50.48 -36.78
C THR A 2 2.08 50.35 -36.17
N ARG A 3 2.91 51.39 -36.32
CA ARG A 3 3.98 51.77 -35.38
C ARG A 3 3.38 52.67 -34.30
N ARG A 4 3.65 52.40 -33.02
CA ARG A 4 3.71 53.40 -31.93
C ARG A 4 4.56 52.82 -30.79
N GLY A 5 5.81 53.26 -30.73
CA GLY A 5 6.56 53.35 -29.48
C GLY A 5 6.31 54.72 -28.84
N PRO A 6 7.16 55.14 -27.89
CA PRO A 6 6.86 55.27 -26.46
C PRO A 6 6.76 56.73 -26.00
N ASP A 7 6.26 56.98 -24.78
CA ASP A 7 6.55 58.22 -24.03
C ASP A 7 6.13 58.14 -22.53
N PRO A 8 6.49 59.09 -21.64
CA PRO A 8 7.55 58.88 -20.64
C PRO A 8 7.18 59.38 -19.20
N SER A 9 8.13 59.30 -18.26
CA SER A 9 8.38 60.18 -17.09
C SER A 9 7.21 60.54 -16.14
N THR A 10 7.34 60.48 -14.81
CA THR A 10 7.88 61.61 -14.00
C THR A 10 7.94 61.29 -12.50
N HIS A 11 9.11 61.57 -11.92
CA HIS A 11 9.48 62.09 -10.58
C HIS A 11 8.62 61.99 -9.30
N ALA A 12 9.29 61.47 -8.26
CA ALA A 12 9.60 62.06 -6.94
C ALA A 12 8.49 62.49 -5.93
N ALA A 13 8.60 62.00 -4.68
CA ALA A 13 9.02 62.79 -3.50
C ALA A 13 8.58 62.18 -2.14
N LEU A 14 9.61 61.87 -1.33
CA LEU A 14 9.83 61.98 0.12
C LEU A 14 8.71 62.31 1.15
N SER A 15 8.97 61.76 2.35
CA SER A 15 8.53 62.13 3.73
C SER A 15 7.31 61.34 4.23
N GLY A 16 7.31 60.56 5.31
CA GLY A 16 8.18 60.50 6.49
C GLY A 16 7.35 60.87 7.72
N VAL A 17 6.75 59.90 8.43
CA VAL A 17 6.34 60.02 9.86
C VAL A 17 6.25 58.63 10.52
N ASP A 18 6.78 58.57 11.75
CA ASP A 18 6.87 57.52 12.77
C ASP A 18 5.89 56.34 12.80
N ARG A 19 6.43 55.13 13.04
CA ARG A 19 5.77 54.05 13.78
C ARG A 19 6.71 53.41 14.81
N PRO A 20 6.23 53.10 16.03
CA PRO A 20 7.05 52.65 17.16
C PRO A 20 7.59 51.20 16.99
N PRO A 21 8.67 50.84 17.70
CA PRO A 21 9.29 49.52 17.59
C PRO A 21 8.38 48.41 18.13
N SER A 22 8.24 47.34 17.34
CA SER A 22 7.58 46.09 17.73
C SER A 22 8.30 45.42 18.91
N PRO A 23 7.58 44.85 19.89
CA PRO A 23 8.20 44.11 20.98
C PRO A 23 8.75 42.76 20.50
N CYS A 24 10.01 42.47 20.86
CA CYS A 24 10.63 41.16 20.70
C CYS A 24 9.74 40.03 21.27
N PRO A 25 9.57 38.89 20.56
CA PRO A 25 8.81 37.77 21.09
C PRO A 25 9.58 37.10 22.23
N LYS A 26 9.00 37.17 23.43
CA LYS A 26 9.45 36.43 24.62
C LYS A 26 9.26 34.93 24.41
N GLY A 27 10.29 34.16 24.72
CA GLY A 27 10.24 32.76 25.16
C GLY A 27 9.29 31.83 24.40
N ARG A 28 9.79 31.15 23.37
CA ARG A 28 9.11 30.00 22.77
C ARG A 28 9.21 28.81 23.74
N THR A 29 8.27 28.73 24.69
CA THR A 29 8.01 27.53 25.47
C THR A 29 7.74 26.37 24.50
N ARG A 30 8.56 25.32 24.55
CA ARG A 30 8.33 24.11 23.75
C ARG A 30 6.99 23.51 24.17
N GLN A 31 6.01 23.51 23.26
CA GLN A 31 4.83 22.67 23.40
C GLN A 31 5.26 21.20 23.34
N PRO A 32 4.63 20.31 24.12
CA PRO A 32 4.80 18.87 23.92
C PRO A 32 4.14 18.49 22.59
N VAL A 33 4.91 17.88 21.69
CA VAL A 33 4.40 17.31 20.44
C VAL A 33 3.75 15.98 20.81
N ALA A 34 2.47 16.01 21.14
CA ALA A 34 1.62 14.84 21.11
C ALA A 34 0.73 14.97 19.88
N HIS A 35 0.90 14.05 18.94
CA HIS A 35 -0.14 13.22 18.35
C HIS A 35 0.53 12.45 17.21
N SER A 36 1.04 11.28 17.54
CA SER A 36 1.20 10.20 16.58
C SER A 36 -0.14 10.03 15.89
N GLU A 37 -0.17 10.31 14.59
CA GLU A 37 -1.33 10.05 13.75
C GLU A 37 -1.66 8.56 13.88
N GLY A 38 -2.77 8.27 14.57
CA GLY A 38 -3.27 6.91 14.67
C GLY A 38 -3.59 6.45 13.27
N VAL A 39 -2.87 5.43 12.78
CA VAL A 39 -3.25 4.71 11.58
C VAL A 39 -4.67 4.18 11.84
N THR A 40 -5.67 4.79 11.20
CA THR A 40 -7.01 4.23 11.15
C THR A 40 -6.93 2.93 10.38
N MET A 41 -6.73 1.82 11.08
CA MET A 41 -6.84 0.48 10.52
C MET A 41 -8.31 0.28 10.14
N THR A 42 -8.61 0.44 8.86
CA THR A 42 -9.95 0.17 8.34
C THR A 42 -10.29 -1.28 8.63
N THR A 43 -11.27 -1.52 9.51
CA THR A 43 -11.70 -2.87 9.84
C THR A 43 -12.29 -3.54 8.61
N ARG A 44 -11.78 -4.73 8.27
CA ARG A 44 -12.33 -5.54 7.18
C ARG A 44 -13.75 -6.00 7.51
N THR A 45 -14.60 -6.10 6.50
CA THR A 45 -15.91 -6.78 6.64
C THR A 45 -15.70 -8.28 6.79
N ASN A 46 -16.66 -8.99 7.39
CA ASN A 46 -16.59 -10.46 7.52
C ASN A 46 -16.43 -11.15 6.15
N ALA A 47 -17.15 -10.69 5.12
CA ALA A 47 -17.03 -11.21 3.76
C ALA A 47 -15.61 -11.02 3.20
N ARG A 48 -15.00 -9.84 3.43
CA ARG A 48 -13.61 -9.60 2.99
C ARG A 48 -12.62 -10.47 3.76
N THR A 49 -12.83 -10.65 5.06
CA THR A 49 -11.99 -11.53 5.88
C THR A 49 -12.08 -12.97 5.39
N GLN A 50 -13.28 -13.50 5.14
CA GLN A 50 -13.45 -14.85 4.63
C GLN A 50 -12.76 -15.05 3.27
N PHE A 51 -13.01 -14.14 2.33
CA PHE A 51 -12.36 -14.15 1.01
C PHE A 51 -10.82 -14.20 1.10
N LEU A 52 -10.22 -13.37 1.95
CA LEU A 52 -8.77 -13.36 2.13
C LEU A 52 -8.27 -14.63 2.84
N THR A 53 -9.03 -15.16 3.80
CA THR A 53 -8.73 -16.42 4.48
C THR A 53 -8.74 -17.58 3.51
N ASP A 54 -9.70 -17.65 2.59
CA ASP A 54 -9.79 -18.74 1.61
C ASP A 54 -8.55 -18.77 0.71
N ILE A 55 -8.11 -17.61 0.22
CA ILE A 55 -6.89 -17.48 -0.59
C ILE A 55 -5.65 -17.81 0.23
N TYR A 56 -5.58 -17.33 1.47
CA TYR A 56 -4.49 -17.62 2.41
C TYR A 56 -4.32 -19.12 2.64
N VAL A 57 -5.42 -19.84 2.90
CA VAL A 57 -5.43 -21.30 3.08
C VAL A 57 -5.03 -22.00 1.77
N CYS A 58 -5.60 -21.59 0.64
CA CYS A 58 -5.29 -22.16 -0.68
C CYS A 58 -3.79 -22.04 -1.02
N ALA A 59 -3.19 -20.87 -0.76
CA ALA A 59 -1.77 -20.65 -0.97
C ALA A 59 -0.93 -21.60 -0.12
N LEU A 60 -1.19 -21.69 1.18
CA LEU A 60 -0.38 -22.48 2.12
C LEU A 60 -0.56 -23.99 1.97
N GLU A 61 -1.74 -24.46 1.59
CA GLU A 61 -2.04 -25.89 1.50
C GLU A 61 -1.82 -26.47 0.09
N GLY A 62 -1.69 -25.62 -0.94
CA GLY A 62 -1.49 -26.11 -2.31
C GLY A 62 -0.70 -25.20 -3.25
N GLY A 63 -0.65 -23.89 -3.02
CA GLY A 63 -0.01 -22.94 -3.94
C GLY A 63 1.52 -22.88 -3.84
N ILE A 64 2.07 -22.79 -2.63
CA ILE A 64 3.46 -22.34 -2.43
C ILE A 64 4.44 -23.44 -1.99
N GLY A 65 3.95 -24.64 -1.74
CA GLY A 65 4.75 -25.74 -1.15
C GLY A 65 5.86 -26.28 -2.05
N TYR A 66 5.94 -25.84 -3.32
CA TYR A 66 7.01 -26.22 -4.25
C TYR A 66 8.26 -25.34 -4.14
N TRP A 67 8.14 -24.12 -3.61
CA TRP A 67 9.25 -23.17 -3.41
C TRP A 67 9.43 -22.72 -1.97
N SER A 68 8.62 -23.24 -1.03
CA SER A 68 8.74 -22.90 0.37
C SER A 68 8.36 -24.05 1.29
N THR A 69 8.87 -23.99 2.52
CA THR A 69 8.48 -24.86 3.63
C THR A 69 7.74 -24.03 4.68
N CYS A 70 6.56 -24.48 5.09
CA CYS A 70 5.81 -23.83 6.16
C CYS A 70 6.32 -24.26 7.55
N ILE A 71 6.81 -23.30 8.32
CA ILE A 71 7.38 -23.51 9.66
C ILE A 71 6.29 -23.38 10.74
N GLU A 72 5.43 -22.38 10.60
CA GLU A 72 4.32 -22.14 11.53
C GLU A 72 3.05 -21.85 10.73
N TYR A 73 1.91 -22.43 11.14
CA TYR A 73 0.64 -22.24 10.45
C TYR A 73 -0.52 -22.07 11.43
N ARG A 74 -1.20 -20.92 11.36
CA ARG A 74 -2.46 -20.63 12.06
C ARG A 74 -3.50 -20.19 11.06
N TRP A 75 -4.65 -20.87 11.02
CA TRP A 75 -5.67 -20.65 9.99
C TRP A 75 -7.01 -20.11 10.51
N SER A 76 -7.26 -20.08 11.82
CA SER A 76 -8.62 -19.87 12.36
C SER A 76 -8.91 -18.47 12.93
N THR A 77 -8.20 -18.01 13.95
CA THR A 77 -8.54 -16.78 14.69
C THR A 77 -7.60 -15.61 14.42
N THR A 78 -6.34 -15.88 14.18
CA THR A 78 -5.31 -14.91 13.77
C THR A 78 -4.51 -15.54 12.64
N GLN A 79 -5.03 -15.46 11.42
CA GLN A 79 -4.40 -16.07 10.24
C GLN A 79 -2.98 -15.53 10.08
N ARG A 80 -2.02 -16.42 10.31
CA ARG A 80 -0.59 -16.13 10.27
C ARG A 80 0.17 -17.41 9.95
N ALA A 81 1.04 -17.33 8.98
CA ALA A 81 2.01 -18.37 8.67
C ALA A 81 3.42 -17.80 8.62
N VAL A 82 4.39 -18.64 8.93
CA VAL A 82 5.80 -18.38 8.71
C VAL A 82 6.30 -19.44 7.75
N ILE A 83 6.90 -18.99 6.65
CA ILE A 83 7.52 -19.87 5.65
C ILE A 83 9.00 -19.56 5.54
N GLU A 84 9.76 -20.53 5.04
CA GLU A 84 11.14 -20.37 4.58
C GLU A 84 11.17 -20.76 3.10
N ASP A 85 11.74 -19.91 2.24
CA ASP A 85 11.85 -20.17 0.80
C ASP A 85 13.11 -21.00 0.46
N LEU A 86 13.34 -21.24 -0.84
CA LEU A 86 14.50 -22.02 -1.32
C LEU A 86 15.86 -21.32 -1.11
N GLU A 87 15.88 -20.04 -0.76
CA GLU A 87 17.08 -19.27 -0.44
C GLU A 87 17.28 -19.09 1.08
N ASP A 88 16.58 -19.89 1.89
CA ASP A 88 16.55 -19.84 3.35
C ASP A 88 16.04 -18.48 3.90
N ALA A 89 15.31 -17.69 3.09
CA ALA A 89 14.72 -16.45 3.56
C ALA A 89 13.34 -16.71 4.20
N VAL A 90 13.15 -16.10 5.37
CA VAL A 90 11.96 -16.32 6.21
C VAL A 90 10.93 -15.21 6.00
N HIS A 91 9.70 -15.59 5.69
CA HIS A 91 8.60 -14.67 5.39
C HIS A 91 7.39 -14.91 6.29
N GLU A 92 6.76 -13.81 6.72
CA GLU A 92 5.47 -13.86 7.41
C GLU A 92 4.32 -13.59 6.43
N ILE A 93 3.36 -14.51 6.39
CA ILE A 93 2.15 -14.40 5.59
C ILE A 93 0.96 -14.15 6.50
N THR A 94 0.27 -13.03 6.28
CA THR A 94 -0.99 -12.68 6.95
C THR A 94 -2.05 -12.31 5.91
N LEU A 95 -3.27 -12.03 6.35
CA LEU A 95 -4.31 -11.49 5.45
C LEU A 95 -3.92 -10.14 4.83
N ASP A 96 -3.00 -9.38 5.45
CA ASP A 96 -2.45 -8.15 4.86
C ASP A 96 -1.50 -8.47 3.71
N THR A 97 -0.68 -9.52 3.83
CA THR A 97 0.18 -10.00 2.74
C THR A 97 -0.66 -10.41 1.53
N ILE A 98 -1.72 -11.20 1.74
CA ILE A 98 -2.65 -11.59 0.67
C ILE A 98 -3.35 -10.38 0.05
N ALA A 99 -3.83 -9.44 0.87
CA ALA A 99 -4.46 -8.23 0.37
C ALA A 99 -3.50 -7.36 -0.47
N ARG A 100 -2.23 -7.24 -0.05
CA ARG A 100 -1.19 -6.56 -0.86
C ARG A 100 -0.99 -7.26 -2.20
N GLY A 101 -0.86 -8.58 -2.22
CA GLY A 101 -0.65 -9.34 -3.44
C GLY A 101 -1.81 -9.18 -4.44
N ILE A 102 -3.05 -9.27 -3.95
CA ILE A 102 -4.24 -9.02 -4.77
C ILE A 102 -4.21 -7.63 -5.37
N ASN A 103 -3.85 -6.60 -4.59
CA ASN A 103 -3.79 -5.23 -5.09
C ASN A 103 -2.69 -5.05 -6.14
N ALA A 104 -1.49 -5.59 -5.90
CA ALA A 104 -0.36 -5.50 -6.82
C ALA A 104 -0.61 -6.23 -8.15
N VAL A 105 -1.37 -7.33 -8.11
CA VAL A 105 -1.86 -7.96 -9.33
C VAL A 105 -2.98 -7.12 -9.97
N ALA A 106 -3.95 -6.66 -9.19
CA ALA A 106 -5.09 -5.94 -9.71
C ALA A 106 -4.74 -4.57 -10.32
N ASP A 107 -3.70 -3.88 -9.85
CA ASP A 107 -3.35 -2.54 -10.32
C ASP A 107 -2.38 -2.53 -11.50
N GLY A 108 -1.71 -3.64 -11.80
CA GLY A 108 -0.71 -3.71 -12.87
C GLY A 108 0.73 -3.83 -12.40
N SER A 109 1.00 -3.70 -11.09
CA SER A 109 2.36 -3.64 -10.55
C SER A 109 3.12 -4.95 -10.75
N VAL A 110 2.42 -6.08 -10.73
CA VAL A 110 3.00 -7.41 -10.98
C VAL A 110 2.70 -7.86 -12.41
N ALA A 111 3.73 -8.34 -13.09
CA ALA A 111 3.63 -8.91 -14.43
C ALA A 111 2.99 -10.31 -14.38
N VAL A 112 1.77 -10.42 -14.90
CA VAL A 112 1.01 -11.68 -15.03
C VAL A 112 0.19 -11.63 -16.32
N SER A 113 -0.35 -12.78 -16.75
CA SER A 113 -1.28 -12.81 -17.89
C SER A 113 -2.55 -12.01 -17.61
N ASP A 114 -3.15 -11.45 -18.66
CA ASP A 114 -4.41 -10.69 -18.54
C ASP A 114 -5.55 -11.56 -18.02
N HIS A 115 -5.55 -12.84 -18.38
CA HIS A 115 -6.53 -13.80 -17.88
C HIS A 115 -6.47 -13.91 -16.35
N LEU A 116 -5.28 -14.17 -15.80
CA LEU A 116 -5.08 -14.31 -14.36
C LEU A 116 -5.37 -13.00 -13.63
N ARG A 117 -4.94 -11.87 -14.19
CA ARG A 117 -5.24 -10.54 -13.65
C ARG A 117 -6.75 -10.28 -13.55
N ASN A 118 -7.49 -10.62 -14.60
CA ASN A 118 -8.93 -10.40 -14.66
C ASN A 118 -9.69 -11.33 -13.72
N LEU A 119 -9.25 -12.58 -13.57
CA LEU A 119 -9.78 -13.53 -12.59
C LEU A 119 -9.62 -12.99 -11.16
N ILE A 120 -8.40 -12.60 -10.76
CA ILE A 120 -8.12 -12.07 -9.42
C ILE A 120 -8.89 -10.76 -9.15
N ARG A 121 -9.00 -9.89 -10.16
CA ARG A 121 -9.82 -8.68 -10.08
C ARG A 121 -11.30 -9.00 -9.88
N ALA A 122 -11.84 -10.00 -10.58
CA ALA A 122 -13.23 -10.40 -10.44
C ALA A 122 -13.50 -10.94 -9.03
N ALA A 123 -12.69 -11.91 -8.60
CA ALA A 123 -12.74 -12.51 -7.26
C ALA A 123 -12.67 -11.45 -6.14
N SER A 124 -11.73 -10.51 -6.25
CA SER A 124 -11.57 -9.43 -5.26
C SER A 124 -12.77 -8.47 -5.21
N ARG A 125 -13.43 -8.19 -6.34
CA ARG A 125 -14.63 -7.32 -6.38
C ARG A 125 -15.86 -8.01 -5.78
N SER A 126 -16.01 -9.32 -5.98
CA SER A 126 -17.12 -10.10 -5.42
C SER A 126 -16.89 -10.55 -3.98
N ASN A 127 -15.65 -10.48 -3.47
CA ASN A 127 -15.22 -11.16 -2.25
C ASN A 127 -15.52 -12.66 -2.31
N ASP A 128 -15.21 -13.27 -3.46
CA ASP A 128 -15.44 -14.69 -3.71
C ASP A 128 -14.16 -15.31 -4.26
N ALA A 129 -13.64 -16.31 -3.54
CA ALA A 129 -12.43 -17.03 -3.89
C ALA A 129 -12.70 -18.31 -4.70
N GLY A 130 -13.95 -18.60 -5.08
CA GLY A 130 -14.34 -19.87 -5.72
C GLY A 130 -13.57 -20.21 -7.00
N ASP A 131 -13.16 -19.20 -7.77
CA ASP A 131 -12.36 -19.37 -9.00
C ASP A 131 -10.85 -19.20 -8.78
N VAL A 132 -10.41 -18.86 -7.55
CA VAL A 132 -8.98 -18.70 -7.23
C VAL A 132 -8.41 -20.06 -6.88
N ASP A 133 -7.70 -20.66 -7.85
CA ASP A 133 -6.99 -21.92 -7.67
C ASP A 133 -5.61 -21.73 -7.00
N ALA A 134 -4.90 -22.84 -6.81
CA ALA A 134 -3.58 -22.85 -6.19
C ALA A 134 -2.54 -22.02 -6.97
N ILE A 135 -2.64 -21.94 -8.31
CA ILE A 135 -1.72 -21.16 -9.15
C ILE A 135 -1.99 -19.66 -8.94
N ALA A 136 -3.26 -19.26 -8.93
CA ALA A 136 -3.63 -17.89 -8.64
C ALA A 136 -3.26 -17.48 -7.19
N ALA A 137 -3.47 -18.38 -6.23
CA ALA A 137 -3.12 -18.16 -4.83
C ALA A 137 -1.60 -18.04 -4.62
N ASP A 138 -0.80 -18.85 -5.32
CA ASP A 138 0.67 -18.75 -5.36
C ASP A 138 1.12 -17.38 -5.86
N VAL A 139 0.64 -16.97 -7.04
CA VAL A 139 0.95 -15.65 -7.62
C VAL A 139 0.58 -14.51 -6.67
N ILE A 140 -0.56 -14.60 -5.99
CA ILE A 140 -0.97 -13.61 -4.98
C ILE A 140 0.00 -13.61 -3.80
N ALA A 141 0.42 -14.78 -3.29
CA ALA A 141 1.35 -14.87 -2.18
C ALA A 141 2.70 -14.25 -2.54
N GLN A 142 3.28 -14.63 -3.69
CA GLN A 142 4.54 -14.09 -4.18
C GLN A 142 4.46 -12.57 -4.40
N ALA A 143 3.40 -12.08 -5.06
CA ALA A 143 3.15 -10.66 -5.21
C ALA A 143 3.06 -9.92 -3.87
N GLY A 144 2.49 -10.55 -2.83
CA GLY A 144 2.34 -9.97 -1.50
C GLY A 144 3.64 -9.92 -0.67
N ILE A 145 4.56 -10.84 -0.95
CA ILE A 145 5.86 -11.00 -0.28
C ILE A 145 6.94 -10.18 -1.00
N TYR A 146 7.10 -10.42 -2.31
CA TYR A 146 8.22 -9.90 -3.11
C TYR A 146 7.85 -8.66 -3.93
N GLY A 147 6.55 -8.44 -4.19
CA GLY A 147 6.11 -7.44 -5.17
C GLY A 147 6.31 -7.86 -6.62
N GLU A 148 6.70 -9.10 -6.87
CA GLU A 148 6.86 -9.74 -8.17
C GLU A 148 6.64 -11.26 -8.06
N VAL A 149 6.64 -11.97 -9.19
CA VAL A 149 6.59 -13.44 -9.24
C VAL A 149 8.00 -13.95 -9.55
N ILE A 150 8.60 -14.69 -8.62
CA ILE A 150 9.98 -15.20 -8.69
C ILE A 150 9.99 -16.68 -9.07
N TYR A 151 9.05 -17.45 -8.52
CA TYR A 151 8.92 -18.90 -8.71
C TYR A 151 7.72 -19.20 -9.60
N GLY A 152 7.84 -20.14 -10.55
CA GLY A 152 6.77 -20.51 -11.48
C GLY A 152 7.18 -21.52 -12.53
#